data_AF-A0A935RCF2-F1
#
_entry.id   AF-A0A935RCF2-F1
#
_cell.length_a   1.000
_cell.length_b   1.000
_cell.length_c   1.000
_cell.angle_alpha   90.00
_cell.angle_beta   90.00
_cell.angle_gamma   90.00
#
_symmetry.space_group_name_H-M   'P 1'
#
loop_
_entity.id
_entity.type
_entity.pdbx_description
1 polymer ?
#
loop_
_entity_poly.entity_id
_entity_poly.type
_entity_poly.pdbx_seq_one_letter_code
_entity_poly.pdbx_strand_id
1 'polypeptide(L)'
;MKTTLDLPDEIVREMKLRALMQGRTLRDLAADFLRQGLGMAAPRQATTPPPSSAVEIGSDGLPVIRGRTDAPARLMSAEALIELEQKVQAEEDMRHAGLSV
;
A
#
# COMPACT_ATOMS: atom_id res chain seq x y z
N MET A 1 -29.58 16.81 -5.79
CA MET A 1 -29.44 18.28 -5.91
C MET A 1 -28.43 18.58 -7.01
N LYS A 2 -28.59 19.69 -7.75
CA LYS A 2 -27.60 20.15 -8.74
C LYS A 2 -26.71 21.19 -8.06
N THR A 3 -25.40 20.98 -8.12
CA THR A 3 -24.39 21.85 -7.54
C THR A 3 -23.38 22.22 -8.61
N THR A 4 -22.93 23.47 -8.61
CA THR A 4 -21.85 23.94 -9.48
C THR A 4 -20.58 24.02 -8.63
N LEU A 5 -19.48 23.47 -9.13
CA LEU A 5 -18.16 23.48 -8.48
C LEU A 5 -17.16 24.03 -9.48
N ASP A 6 -16.43 25.07 -9.11
CA ASP A 6 -15.31 25.58 -9.89
C ASP A 6 -14.09 24.71 -9.60
N LEU A 7 -13.60 24.02 -10.64
CA LEU A 7 -12.46 23.12 -10.56
C LEU A 7 -11.41 23.58 -11.58
N PRO A 8 -10.10 23.46 -11.26
CA PRO A 8 -9.05 23.71 -12.24
C PRO A 8 -9.20 22.80 -13.47
N ASP A 9 -8.87 23.32 -14.65
CA ASP A 9 -9.06 22.63 -15.93
C ASP A 9 -8.30 21.29 -16.00
N GLU A 10 -7.11 21.23 -15.41
CA GLU A 10 -6.30 20.02 -15.34
C GLU A 10 -7.01 18.91 -14.54
N ILE A 11 -7.73 19.26 -13.48
CA ILE A 11 -8.48 18.30 -12.67
C ILE A 11 -9.68 17.78 -13.47
N VAL A 12 -10.41 18.68 -14.14
CA VAL A 12 -11.55 18.29 -14.98
C VAL A 12 -11.12 17.37 -16.12
N ARG A 13 -9.96 17.65 -16.73
CA ARG A 13 -9.38 16.81 -17.79
C ARG A 13 -9.04 15.41 -17.28
N GLU A 14 -8.36 15.30 -16.15
CA GLU A 14 -8.03 14.02 -15.53
C GLU A 14 -9.27 13.21 -15.16
N MET A 15 -10.29 13.87 -14.59
CA MET A 15 -11.55 13.21 -14.26
C MET A 15 -12.25 12.66 -15.51
N LYS A 16 -12.26 13.40 -16.62
CA LYS A 16 -12.82 12.92 -17.90
C LYS A 16 -12.06 11.71 -18.44
N LEU A 17 -10.74 11.74 -18.41
CA LEU A 17 -9.90 10.62 -18.84
C LEU A 17 -10.17 9.36 -18.02
N ARG A 18 -10.21 9.48 -16.68
CA ARG A 18 -10.52 8.34 -15.80
C ARG A 18 -11.94 7.82 -16.01
N ALA A 19 -12.91 8.69 -16.21
CA ALA A 19 -14.29 8.29 -16.51
C ALA A 19 -14.36 7.46 -17.80
N LEU A 20 -13.66 7.89 -18.86
CA LEU A 20 -13.54 7.15 -20.11
C LEU A 20 -12.87 5.79 -19.90
N MET A 21 -11.71 5.74 -19.24
CA MET A 21 -10.95 4.51 -19.00
C MET A 21 -11.72 3.47 -18.18
N GLN A 22 -12.56 3.92 -17.24
CA GLN A 22 -13.35 3.04 -16.38
C GLN A 22 -14.72 2.70 -16.98
N GLY A 23 -15.10 3.29 -18.12
CA GLY A 23 -16.44 3.13 -18.69
C GLY A 23 -17.55 3.69 -17.79
N ARG A 24 -17.24 4.75 -17.02
CA ARG A 24 -18.16 5.36 -16.04
C ARG A 24 -18.53 6.77 -16.44
N THR A 25 -19.65 7.28 -15.93
CA THR A 25 -20.01 8.68 -16.14
C THR A 25 -19.14 9.60 -15.27
N LEU A 26 -18.85 10.81 -15.76
CA LEU A 26 -18.13 11.83 -14.98
C LEU A 26 -18.86 12.18 -13.67
N ARG A 27 -20.20 12.13 -13.68
CA ARG A 27 -21.05 12.37 -12.51
C ARG A 27 -20.79 11.34 -11.41
N ASP A 28 -20.81 10.05 -11.77
CA ASP A 28 -20.63 8.97 -10.78
C ASP A 28 -19.22 8.99 -10.20
N LEU A 29 -18.23 9.24 -11.06
CA LEU A 29 -16.84 9.38 -10.63
C LEU A 29 -16.65 10.57 -9.67
N ALA A 30 -17.25 11.73 -9.99
CA ALA A 30 -17.22 12.91 -9.13
C ALA A 30 -17.89 12.64 -7.77
N ALA A 31 -19.06 11.98 -7.77
CA ALA A 31 -19.76 11.63 -6.55
C ALA A 31 -18.93 10.68 -5.65
N ASP A 32 -18.25 9.70 -6.25
CA ASP A 32 -17.37 8.79 -5.50
C ASP A 32 -16.16 9.49 -4.90
N PHE A 33 -15.49 10.36 -5.66
CA PHE A 33 -14.37 11.13 -5.12
C PHE A 33 -14.79 12.05 -3.98
N LEU A 34 -15.96 12.69 -4.09
CA LEU A 34 -16.50 13.51 -2.99
C LEU A 34 -16.83 12.65 -1.76
N ARG A 35 -17.44 11.47 -1.92
CA ARG A 35 -17.66 10.55 -0.80
C ARG A 35 -16.36 10.10 -0.15
N GLN A 36 -15.34 9.78 -0.94
CA GLN A 36 -14.02 9.40 -0.44
C GLN A 36 -13.36 10.54 0.34
N GLY A 37 -13.38 11.77 -0.20
CA GLY A 37 -12.82 12.94 0.47
C GLY A 37 -13.54 13.31 1.78
N LEU A 38 -14.85 13.03 1.86
CA LEU A 38 -15.65 13.23 3.08
C LEU A 38 -15.60 12.05 4.06
N GLY A 39 -14.80 11.01 3.78
CA GLY A 39 -14.75 9.79 4.62
C GLY A 39 -16.05 8.98 4.64
N MET A 40 -16.96 9.24 3.70
CA MET A 40 -18.25 8.55 3.55
C MET A 40 -18.14 7.30 2.66
N ALA A 41 -17.01 7.13 1.96
CA ALA A 41 -16.75 5.90 1.26
C ALA A 41 -16.57 4.77 2.26
N ALA A 42 -17.12 3.59 1.95
CA ALA A 42 -16.79 2.38 2.69
C ALA A 42 -15.26 2.26 2.76
N PRO A 43 -14.68 1.87 3.91
CA PRO A 43 -13.26 1.61 4.02
C PRO A 43 -12.87 0.75 2.83
N ARG A 44 -11.86 1.18 2.06
CA ARG A 44 -11.34 0.37 0.97
C ARG A 44 -10.93 -0.95 1.62
N GLN A 45 -11.70 -2.00 1.33
CA GLN A 45 -11.40 -3.33 1.87
C GLN A 45 -9.97 -3.63 1.50
N ALA A 46 -9.17 -4.01 2.50
CA ALA A 46 -7.81 -4.46 2.26
C ALA A 46 -7.91 -5.56 1.20
N THR A 47 -7.26 -5.35 0.06
CA THR A 47 -7.21 -6.35 -0.99
C THR A 47 -6.54 -7.57 -0.39
N THR A 48 -7.29 -8.69 -0.32
CA THR A 48 -6.71 -9.97 0.11
C THR A 48 -5.48 -10.24 -0.75
N PRO A 49 -4.30 -10.43 -0.14
CA PRO A 49 -3.11 -10.76 -0.89
C PRO A 49 -3.36 -12.00 -1.78
N PRO A 50 -2.74 -12.09 -2.97
CA PRO A 50 -2.87 -13.29 -3.78
C PRO A 50 -2.39 -14.52 -3.00
N PRO A 51 -2.88 -15.73 -3.30
CA PRO A 51 -2.51 -16.95 -2.55
C PRO A 51 -1.01 -17.29 -2.61
N SER A 52 -0.28 -16.70 -3.56
CA SER A 52 1.19 -16.80 -3.69
C SER A 52 1.96 -15.77 -2.87
N SER A 53 1.26 -14.83 -2.21
CA SER A 53 1.88 -13.80 -1.38
C SER A 53 2.46 -14.41 -0.11
N ALA A 54 3.67 -13.98 0.26
CA ALA A 54 4.22 -14.25 1.59
C ALA A 54 3.54 -13.42 2.71
N VAL A 55 2.68 -12.47 2.34
CA VAL A 55 1.94 -11.59 3.25
C VAL A 55 0.54 -12.13 3.49
N GLU A 56 0.19 -12.32 4.76
CA GLU A 56 -1.15 -12.64 5.26
C GLU A 56 -1.66 -11.45 6.09
N ILE A 57 -2.99 -11.31 6.21
CA ILE A 57 -3.59 -10.34 7.15
C ILE A 57 -3.96 -11.10 8.43
N GLY A 58 -3.35 -10.72 9.55
CA GLY A 58 -3.64 -11.27 10.86
C GLY A 58 -5.07 -10.96 11.32
N SER A 59 -5.55 -11.69 12.33
CA SER A 59 -6.88 -11.46 12.92
C SER A 59 -7.03 -10.09 13.57
N ASP A 60 -5.92 -9.45 13.93
CA ASP A 60 -5.80 -8.08 14.42
C ASP A 60 -5.80 -7.02 13.30
N GLY A 61 -5.85 -7.45 12.04
CA GLY A 61 -5.79 -6.58 10.87
C GLY A 61 -4.38 -6.15 10.47
N LEU A 62 -3.33 -6.63 11.15
CA LEU A 62 -1.94 -6.30 10.82
C LEU A 62 -1.37 -7.27 9.76
N PRO A 63 -0.54 -6.79 8.82
CA PRO A 63 0.12 -7.66 7.86
C PRO A 63 1.19 -8.52 8.56
N VAL A 64 1.18 -9.81 8.27
CA VAL A 64 2.16 -10.80 8.75
C VAL A 64 2.91 -11.36 7.55
N ILE A 65 4.24 -11.26 7.57
CA ILE A 65 5.10 -11.86 6.55
C ILE A 65 5.51 -13.27 7.02
N ARG A 66 5.05 -14.31 6.32
CA ARG A 66 5.42 -15.69 6.61
C ARG A 66 6.75 -16.02 5.94
N GLY A 67 7.78 -16.24 6.75
CA GLY A 67 9.06 -16.76 6.28
C GLY A 67 8.91 -18.14 5.63
N ARG A 68 9.74 -18.43 4.63
CA ARG A 68 9.78 -19.75 3.97
C ARG A 68 10.09 -20.85 4.99
N THR A 69 9.57 -22.04 4.73
CA THR A 69 9.76 -23.20 5.62
C THR A 69 11.19 -23.70 5.68
N ASP A 70 11.99 -23.40 4.65
CA ASP A 70 13.40 -23.74 4.50
C ASP A 70 14.35 -22.57 4.75
N ALA A 71 13.84 -21.46 5.32
CA ALA A 71 14.67 -20.30 5.61
C ALA A 71 15.80 -20.66 6.59
N PRO A 72 17.08 -20.31 6.32
CA PRO A 72 18.20 -20.59 7.22
C PRO A 72 17.97 -20.07 8.64
N ALA A 73 17.27 -18.95 8.77
CA ALA A 73 16.88 -18.33 10.04
C ALA A 73 16.14 -19.29 10.99
N ARG A 74 15.45 -20.32 10.49
CA ARG A 74 14.77 -21.33 11.32
C ARG A 74 15.72 -22.24 12.10
N LEU A 75 16.97 -22.34 11.66
CA LEU A 75 18.00 -23.19 12.27
C LEU A 75 19.05 -22.38 13.05
N MET A 76 18.91 -21.05 13.08
CA MET A 76 19.82 -20.15 13.78
C MET A 76 19.42 -20.02 15.25
N SER A 77 20.40 -19.79 16.13
CA SER A 77 20.11 -19.41 17.52
C SER A 77 19.57 -17.98 17.58
N ALA A 78 18.94 -17.61 18.70
CA ALA A 78 18.43 -16.26 18.90
C ALA A 78 19.56 -15.21 18.81
N GLU A 79 20.72 -15.53 19.36
CA GLU A 79 21.90 -14.65 19.34
C GLU A 79 22.39 -14.43 17.91
N ALA A 80 22.49 -15.50 17.11
CA ALA A 80 22.91 -15.41 15.72
C ALA A 80 21.91 -14.62 14.86
N LEU A 81 20.61 -14.70 15.16
CA LEU A 81 19.57 -13.90 14.50
C LEU A 81 19.71 -12.42 14.83
N ILE A 82 19.94 -12.08 16.10
CA ILE A 82 20.13 -10.69 16.54
C ILE A 82 21.39 -10.10 15.89
N GLU A 83 22.49 -10.86 15.84
CA GLU A 83 23.73 -10.41 15.20
C GLU A 83 23.52 -10.16 13.69
N LEU A 84 22.80 -11.05 13.01
CA LEU A 84 22.46 -10.88 11.60
C LEU A 84 21.59 -9.64 11.38
N GLU A 85 20.57 -9.42 12.21
CA GLU A 85 19.70 -8.25 12.15
C GLU A 85 20.51 -6.96 12.28
N GLN A 86 21.33 -6.85 13.33
CA GLN A 86 22.15 -5.66 13.60
C GLN A 86 23.11 -5.37 12.46
N LYS A 87 23.76 -6.41 11.92
CA LYS A 87 24.64 -6.30 10.77
C LYS A 87 23.90 -5.74 9.55
N VAL A 88 22.77 -6.33 9.18
CA VAL A 88 22.01 -5.91 7.98
C VAL A 88 21.47 -4.50 8.14
N GLN A 89 20.99 -4.12 9.33
CA GLN A 89 20.53 -2.75 9.61
C GLN A 89 21.67 -1.74 9.45
N ALA A 90 22.85 -2.03 10.01
CA ALA A 90 24.01 -1.16 9.86
C ALA A 90 24.44 -1.00 8.38
N GLU A 91 24.41 -2.09 7.61
CA GLU A 91 24.71 -2.06 6.17
C GLU A 91 23.68 -1.24 5.37
N GLU A 92 22.39 -1.31 5.70
CA GLU A 92 21.34 -0.46 5.10
C GLU A 92 21.53 1.02 5.50
N ASP A 93 21.82 1.30 6.76
CA ASP A 93 22.06 2.66 7.24
C ASP A 93 23.26 3.30 6.55
N MET A 94 24.36 2.55 6.38
CA MET A 94 25.51 3.01 5.60
C MET A 94 25.13 3.31 4.15
N ARG A 95 24.33 2.45 3.50
CA ARG A 95 23.83 2.71 2.13
C ARG A 95 22.99 3.97 2.05
N HIS A 96 22.06 4.18 2.98
CA HIS A 96 21.23 5.38 3.02
C HIS A 96 22.04 6.65 3.30
N ALA A 97 23.12 6.53 4.08
CA ALA A 97 24.06 7.62 4.32
C ALA A 97 25.04 7.85 3.15
N GLY A 98 25.01 7.02 2.11
CA GLY A 98 25.94 7.09 0.97
C GLY A 98 27.37 6.66 1.32
N LEU A 99 27.54 5.91 2.40
CA LEU A 99 28.81 5.35 2.85
C LEU A 99 29.04 3.97 2.21
N SER A 100 30.31 3.61 1.98
CA SER A 100 30.66 2.28 1.48
C SER A 100 30.34 1.22 2.53
N VAL A 101 29.83 0.09 2.06
CA VAL A 101 29.37 -1.08 2.85
C VAL A 101 30.35 -2.21 2.69
#